data_AF-A0A1V5QJC0-F1
#
_entry.id   AF-A0A1V5QJC0-F1
#
_cell.length_a   1.000
_cell.length_b   1.000
_cell.length_c   1.000
_cell.angle_alpha   90.00
_cell.angle_beta   90.00
_cell.angle_gamma   90.00
#
_symmetry.space_group_name_H-M   'P 1'
#
loop_
_entity.id
_entity.type
_entity.pdbx_description
1 polymer ?
#
loop_
_entity_poly.entity_id
_entity_poly.type
_entity_poly.pdbx_seq_one_letter_code
_entity_poly.pdbx_strand_id
1 'polypeptide(L)'
;MANPGCRPNSSASIRLRLPELGGAIPVLTPREVLRLLGCLGFVEIRQRGSHKQLRHPDGRGTTVPFHAGRDISPILLRQIARDIGVTVDDLIKACDDA
;
A
#
# COMPACT_ATOMS: atom_id res chain seq x y z
N MET A 1 -0.88 11.77 21.05
CA MET A 1 -1.44 12.77 20.11
C MET A 1 -1.82 12.04 18.82
N ALA A 2 -3.09 11.64 18.69
CA ALA A 2 -3.61 10.97 17.49
C ALA A 2 -3.93 12.03 16.43
N ASN A 3 -3.45 11.83 15.20
CA ASN A 3 -3.71 12.74 14.09
C ASN A 3 -5.11 12.47 13.51
N PRO A 4 -6.07 13.41 13.57
CA PRO A 4 -7.43 13.19 13.10
C PRO A 4 -7.51 13.62 11.63
N GLY A 5 -7.16 12.73 10.69
CA GLY A 5 -7.05 13.20 9.30
C GLY A 5 -6.76 12.17 8.23
N CYS A 6 -7.47 11.05 8.21
CA CYS A 6 -7.70 10.30 6.98
C CYS A 6 -9.04 9.58 7.09
N ARG A 7 -10.12 10.30 6.77
CA ARG A 7 -11.36 9.63 6.38
C ARG A 7 -11.11 9.09 4.97
N PRO A 8 -11.13 7.76 4.71
CA PRO A 8 -11.05 7.28 3.35
C PRO A 8 -12.27 7.83 2.61
N ASN A 9 -12.04 8.65 1.59
CA ASN A 9 -13.12 9.08 0.73
C ASN A 9 -13.65 7.85 -0.03
N SER A 10 -14.95 7.85 -0.17
CA SER A 10 -15.74 6.82 -0.80
C SER A 10 -15.30 6.59 -2.26
N SER A 11 -15.37 5.33 -2.67
CA SER A 11 -15.62 4.93 -4.07
C SER A 11 -14.48 5.15 -5.06
N ALA A 12 -13.30 4.60 -4.79
CA ALA A 12 -12.40 4.24 -5.88
C ALA A 12 -12.28 2.72 -5.89
N SER A 13 -13.21 2.10 -6.60
CA SER A 13 -13.16 0.72 -7.09
C SER A 13 -11.81 0.55 -7.75
N ILE A 14 -10.86 -0.01 -7.00
CA ILE A 14 -9.58 -0.41 -7.56
C ILE A 14 -9.99 -1.36 -8.69
N ARG A 15 -9.65 -1.05 -9.95
CA ARG A 15 -9.81 -2.00 -11.06
C ARG A 15 -8.76 -3.10 -10.90
N LEU A 16 -8.80 -3.80 -9.78
CA LEU A 16 -8.25 -5.14 -9.67
C LEU A 16 -9.11 -5.97 -10.62
N ARG A 17 -8.65 -6.11 -11.85
CA ARG A 17 -9.07 -7.24 -12.69
C ARG A 17 -8.38 -8.47 -12.07
N LEU A 18 -8.88 -8.88 -10.90
CA LEU A 18 -8.48 -10.08 -10.16
C LEU A 18 -9.10 -11.26 -10.91
N PRO A 19 -8.31 -12.11 -11.60
CA PRO A 19 -8.83 -13.41 -11.98
C PRO A 19 -8.96 -14.21 -10.69
N GLU A 20 -10.20 -14.45 -10.29
CA GLU A 20 -10.57 -15.43 -9.27
C GLU A 20 -9.75 -16.71 -9.50
N LEU A 21 -9.01 -17.14 -8.47
CA LEU A 21 -8.23 -18.39 -8.39
C LEU A 21 -6.90 -18.45 -9.18
N GLY A 22 -5.81 -18.05 -8.51
CA GLY A 22 -4.47 -18.59 -8.83
C GLY A 22 -3.30 -17.61 -8.77
N GLY A 23 -2.67 -17.46 -7.61
CA GLY A 23 -1.24 -17.11 -7.43
C GLY A 23 -0.67 -15.82 -8.05
N ALA A 24 -1.47 -15.02 -8.77
CA ALA A 24 -1.02 -13.85 -9.48
C ALA A 24 -1.17 -12.59 -8.62
N ILE A 25 -0.05 -12.14 -8.06
CA ILE A 25 0.01 -10.84 -7.40
C ILE A 25 -0.06 -9.76 -8.49
N PRO A 26 -1.03 -8.83 -8.43
CA PRO A 26 -1.20 -7.81 -9.43
C PRO A 26 -0.02 -6.83 -9.45
N VAL A 27 0.23 -6.26 -10.61
CA VAL A 27 1.12 -5.10 -10.74
C VAL A 27 0.32 -3.87 -10.28
N LEU A 28 0.83 -3.14 -9.29
CA LEU A 28 0.17 -1.97 -8.73
C LEU A 28 0.97 -0.72 -9.01
N THR A 29 0.29 0.40 -9.24
CA THR A 29 0.94 1.70 -9.32
C THR A 29 1.43 2.14 -7.93
N PRO A 30 2.49 2.97 -7.83
CA PRO A 30 2.97 3.49 -6.55
C PRO A 30 1.88 4.22 -5.75
N ARG A 31 0.91 4.83 -6.46
CA ARG A 31 -0.23 5.52 -5.84
C ARG A 31 -1.21 4.55 -5.18
N GLU A 32 -1.48 3.41 -5.80
CA GLU A 32 -2.33 2.37 -5.21
C GLU A 32 -1.69 1.78 -3.95
N VAL A 33 -0.38 1.50 -3.98
CA VAL A 33 0.33 0.98 -2.81
C VAL A 33 0.28 1.96 -1.64
N LEU A 34 0.48 3.26 -1.88
CA LEU A 34 0.37 4.27 -0.84
C LEU A 34 -1.05 4.33 -0.25
N ARG A 35 -2.08 4.20 -1.09
CA ARG A 35 -3.48 4.19 -0.64
C ARG A 35 -3.77 2.97 0.25
N LEU A 36 -3.33 1.78 -0.18
CA LEU A 36 -3.50 0.54 0.59
C LEU A 36 -2.78 0.61 1.94
N LEU A 37 -1.53 1.09 1.96
CA LEU A 37 -0.79 1.33 3.20
C LEU A 37 -1.51 2.34 4.10
N GLY A 38 -2.10 3.39 3.53
CA GLY A 38 -2.93 4.35 4.26
C GLY A 38 -4.15 3.71 4.91
N CYS A 39 -4.84 2.79 4.22
CA CYS A 39 -5.96 2.04 4.79
C CYS A 39 -5.52 1.12 5.95
N LEU A 40 -4.30 0.57 5.88
CA LEU A 40 -3.68 -0.17 6.99
C LEU A 40 -3.18 0.73 8.13
N GLY A 41 -3.39 2.05 8.07
CA GLY A 41 -3.00 3.00 9.12
C GLY A 41 -1.55 3.49 9.04
N PHE A 42 -0.84 3.22 7.94
CA PHE A 42 0.49 3.78 7.72
C PHE A 42 0.40 5.24 7.32
N VAL A 43 1.33 6.05 7.83
CA VAL A 43 1.46 7.47 7.46
C VAL A 43 2.81 7.74 6.82
N GLU A 44 2.85 8.61 5.82
CA GLU A 44 4.11 9.08 5.25
C GLU A 44 4.83 9.98 6.26
N ILE A 45 6.03 9.58 6.66
CA ILE A 45 6.84 10.33 7.62
C ILE A 45 7.94 11.15 6.94
N ARG A 46 8.37 10.74 5.74
CA ARG A 46 9.49 11.37 5.03
C ARG A 46 9.48 11.01 3.55
N GLN A 47 9.88 11.95 2.72
CA GLN A 47 10.27 11.69 1.34
C GLN A 47 11.74 12.06 1.10
N ARG A 48 12.48 11.19 0.40
CA ARG A 48 13.86 11.42 -0.07
C ARG A 48 13.88 11.11 -1.57
N GLY A 49 13.88 12.15 -2.41
CA GLY A 49 13.79 11.98 -3.86
C GLY A 49 12.52 11.22 -4.27
N SER A 50 12.69 10.14 -5.03
CA SER A 50 11.61 9.25 -5.46
C SER A 50 11.30 8.14 -4.44
N HIS A 51 11.70 8.25 -3.17
CA HIS A 51 11.40 7.24 -2.16
C HIS A 51 10.60 7.86 -1.03
N LYS A 52 9.43 7.27 -0.74
CA LYS A 52 8.55 7.66 0.37
C LYS A 52 8.70 6.65 1.51
N GLN A 53 8.96 7.15 2.70
CA GLN A 53 9.01 6.33 3.92
C GLN A 53 7.69 6.45 4.64
N LEU A 54 7.08 5.29 4.90
CA LEU A 54 5.85 5.17 5.65
C LEU A 54 6.11 4.48 6.97
N ARG A 55 5.39 4.93 8.01
CA ARG A 55 5.47 4.35 9.34
C ARG A 55 4.07 4.19 9.92
N HIS A 56 3.83 3.07 10.57
CA HIS A 56 2.62 2.83 11.33
C HIS A 56 2.87 3.18 12.81
N PRO A 57 1.86 3.68 13.54
CA PRO A 57 2.01 4.05 14.96
C PRO A 57 2.46 2.91 15.88
N ASP A 58 2.28 1.65 15.49
CA ASP A 58 2.79 0.48 16.22
C ASP A 58 4.31 0.25 16.08
N GLY A 59 4.99 1.05 15.26
CA GLY A 59 6.44 0.97 15.05
C GLY A 59 6.87 0.30 13.74
N ARG A 60 5.95 -0.33 12.98
CA ARG A 60 6.27 -0.89 11.65
C ARG A 60 6.53 0.21 10.63
N GLY A 61 7.34 -0.07 9.62
CA GLY A 61 7.64 0.91 8.58
C GLY A 61 8.14 0.27 7.29
N THR A 62 7.95 0.97 6.18
CA THR A 62 8.39 0.51 4.86
C THR A 62 8.79 1.70 3.98
N THR A 63 9.54 1.45 2.93
CA THR A 63 9.93 2.44 1.94
C THR A 63 9.37 2.08 0.57
N VAL A 64 8.56 2.97 0.01
CA VAL A 64 7.93 2.78 -1.29
C VAL A 64 8.61 3.68 -2.32
N PRO A 65 9.13 3.13 -3.43
CA PRO A 65 9.62 3.95 -4.54
C PRO A 65 8.43 4.57 -5.28
N PHE A 66 8.45 5.89 -5.36
CA PHE A 66 7.47 6.76 -5.99
C PHE A 66 8.12 7.54 -7.15
N HIS A 67 8.12 6.92 -8.32
CA HIS A 67 8.53 7.55 -9.58
C HIS A 67 7.38 7.44 -10.58
N ALA A 68 7.15 8.50 -11.34
CA ALA A 68 6.11 8.49 -12.37
C ALA A 68 6.51 7.53 -13.50
N GLY A 69 5.59 6.65 -13.91
CA GLY A 69 5.77 5.77 -15.06
C GLY A 69 6.39 4.41 -14.79
N ARG A 70 6.58 4.00 -13.53
CA ARG A 70 6.98 2.63 -13.20
C ARG A 70 6.08 2.04 -12.13
N ASP A 71 5.56 0.88 -12.45
CA ASP A 71 4.74 0.12 -11.54
C ASP A 71 5.56 -0.62 -10.51
N ILE A 72 4.94 -0.89 -9.38
CA ILE A 72 5.48 -1.72 -8.31
C ILE A 72 5.33 -3.18 -8.73
N SER A 73 6.48 -3.84 -8.88
CA SER A 73 6.48 -5.25 -9.26
C SER A 73 5.90 -6.12 -8.14
N PRO A 74 5.32 -7.28 -8.48
CA PRO A 74 4.87 -8.28 -7.52
C PRO A 74 5.91 -8.72 -6.48
N ILE A 75 7.19 -8.67 -6.87
CA ILE A 75 8.32 -8.99 -5.98
C ILE A 75 8.46 -7.90 -4.90
N LEU A 76 8.38 -6.63 -5.30
CA LEU A 76 8.47 -5.51 -4.38
C LEU A 76 7.24 -5.43 -3.47
N LEU A 77 6.03 -5.72 -3.99
CA LEU A 77 4.83 -5.85 -3.16
C LEU A 77 4.99 -6.92 -2.08
N ARG A 78 5.53 -8.10 -2.43
CA ARG A 78 5.85 -9.15 -1.45
C ARG A 78 6.88 -8.72 -0.42
N GLN A 79 7.83 -7.87 -0.79
CA GLN A 79 8.81 -7.35 0.14
C GLN A 79 8.16 -6.35 1.10
N ILE A 80 7.39 -5.39 0.58
CA ILE A 80 6.66 -4.41 1.38
C ILE A 80 5.72 -5.11 2.36
N ALA A 81 4.96 -6.11 1.92
CA ALA A 81 4.07 -6.88 2.77
C ALA A 81 4.82 -7.60 3.91
N ARG A 82 6.01 -8.17 3.61
CA ARG A 82 6.88 -8.78 4.63
C ARG A 82 7.42 -7.75 5.62
N ASP A 83 7.85 -6.58 5.16
CA ASP A 83 8.38 -5.51 6.01
C ASP A 83 7.34 -5.01 7.04
N ILE A 84 6.07 -4.98 6.62
CA ILE A 84 4.95 -4.57 7.48
C ILE A 84 4.25 -5.75 8.16
N GLY A 85 4.73 -6.99 7.99
CA GLY A 85 4.20 -8.18 8.66
C GLY A 85 2.75 -8.54 8.30
N VAL A 86 2.32 -8.28 7.06
CA VAL A 86 0.99 -8.68 6.56
C VAL A 86 1.14 -9.59 5.33
N THR A 87 0.08 -10.31 4.96
CA THR A 87 0.10 -11.05 3.70
C THR A 87 -0.13 -10.10 2.53
N VAL A 88 0.31 -10.49 1.32
CA VAL A 88 0.05 -9.67 0.12
C VAL A 88 -1.46 -9.58 -0.16
N ASP A 89 -2.22 -10.61 0.18
CA ASP A 89 -3.67 -10.61 0.06
C ASP A 89 -4.31 -9.57 1.00
N ASP A 90 -3.89 -9.54 2.27
CA ASP A 90 -4.32 -8.51 3.24
C ASP A 90 -3.96 -7.11 2.76
N LEU A 91 -2.76 -6.92 2.19
CA LEU A 91 -2.34 -5.63 1.65
C LEU A 91 -3.26 -5.17 0.51
N ILE A 92 -3.67 -6.09 -0.38
CA ILE A 92 -4.54 -5.78 -1.52
C ILE A 92 -5.97 -5.50 -1.06
N LYS A 93 -6.47 -6.27 -0.08
CA LYS A 93 -7.82 -6.16 0.47
C LYS A 93 -7.99 -5.08 1.53
N ALA A 94 -6.91 -4.39 1.92
CA ALA A 94 -6.91 -3.40 2.99
C ALA A 94 -7.99 -2.29 2.87
N CYS A 95 -8.53 -2.05 1.67
CA CYS A 95 -9.55 -1.04 1.39
C CYS A 95 -10.92 -1.61 0.99
N ASP A 96 -11.09 -2.93 0.91
CA ASP A 96 -12.34 -3.57 0.48
C ASP A 96 -13.36 -3.75 1.62
N ASP A 97 -12.94 -3.65 2.89
CA ASP A 97 -13.80 -3.82 4.09
C ASP A 97 -14.49 -2.51 4.56
N ALA A 98 -14.81 -1.57 3.66
CA ALA A 98 -15.42 -0.26 3.99
C ALA A 98 -16.86 -0.10 3.48
#